data_AF-A0A7D9J237-F1
#
_entry.id   AF-A0A7D9J237-F1
#
_cell.length_a   1.000
_cell.length_b   1.000
_cell.length_c   1.000
_cell.angle_alpha   90.00
_cell.angle_beta   90.00
_cell.angle_gamma   90.00
#
_symmetry.space_group_name_H-M   'P 1'
#
loop_
_entity.id
_entity.type
_entity.pdbx_description
1 polymer ?
#
loop_
_entity_poly.entity_id
_entity_poly.type
_entity_poly.pdbx_seq_one_letter_code
_entity_poly.pdbx_strand_id
1 'polypeptide(L)' 'DLNNMSITQEDMAGKVCLVTGASRGIGKGIAAVLSKAGATVYITGRSVNKEFQDEVSNYYQ' A
#
# COMPACT_ATOMS: atom_id res chain seq x y z
N ASP A 1 5.99 -24.81 -1.72
CA ASP A 1 6.05 -24.81 -0.25
C ASP A 1 5.54 -23.46 0.23
N LEU A 2 4.62 -23.42 1.20
CA LEU A 2 4.00 -22.18 1.70
C LEU A 2 4.97 -21.32 2.52
N ASN A 3 6.11 -21.88 2.92
CA ASN A 3 7.14 -21.22 3.72
C ASN A 3 7.86 -20.05 3.02
N ASN A 4 7.63 -19.84 1.72
CA ASN A 4 8.30 -18.80 0.92
C ASN A 4 7.39 -17.62 0.53
N MET A 5 6.18 -17.54 1.09
CA MET A 5 5.14 -16.58 0.69
C MET A 5 5.11 -15.28 1.53
N SER A 6 6.18 -15.03 2.28
CA SER A 6 6.34 -13.83 3.11
C SER A 6 6.62 -12.61 2.25
N ILE A 7 5.81 -11.55 2.38
CA ILE A 7 6.12 -10.26 1.75
C ILE A 7 7.19 -9.56 2.58
N THR A 8 8.26 -9.13 1.93
CA THR A 8 9.35 -8.35 2.53
C THR A 8 9.34 -6.92 2.02
N GLN A 9 10.00 -6.01 2.74
CA GLN A 9 10.12 -4.61 2.35
C GLN A 9 10.97 -4.40 1.07
N GLU A 10 11.68 -5.43 0.62
CA GLU A 10 12.52 -5.38 -0.59
C GLU A 10 11.72 -5.76 -1.86
N ASP A 11 10.58 -6.45 -1.73
CA ASP A 11 9.86 -7.05 -2.86
C ASP A 11 9.41 -6.02 -3.90
N MET A 12 9.12 -4.79 -3.46
CA MET A 12 8.69 -3.67 -4.30
C MET A 12 9.55 -2.42 -4.10
N ALA A 13 10.74 -2.55 -3.52
CA ALA A 13 11.65 -1.43 -3.30
C ALA A 13 11.97 -0.68 -4.60
N GLY A 14 11.92 0.65 -4.55
CA GLY A 14 12.20 1.53 -5.68
C GLY A 14 11.12 1.52 -6.79
N LYS A 15 10.00 0.82 -6.60
CA LYS A 15 8.87 0.85 -7.53
C LYS A 15 7.89 1.97 -7.17
N VAL A 16 7.27 2.54 -8.19
CA VAL A 16 6.17 3.50 -8.04
C VAL A 16 4.87 2.82 -8.48
N CYS A 17 3.85 2.88 -7.63
CA CYS A 17 2.56 2.25 -7.87
C CYS A 17 1.42 3.26 -7.76
N LEU A 18 0.44 3.19 -8.68
CA LEU A 18 -0.82 3.93 -8.58
C LEU A 18 -1.96 2.95 -8.26
N VAL A 19 -2.66 3.19 -7.15
CA VAL A 19 -3.82 2.37 -6.75
C VAL A 19 -5.10 3.21 -6.82
N THR A 20 -6.03 2.80 -7.68
CA THR A 20 -7.37 3.40 -7.77
C THR A 20 -8.35 2.69 -6.84
N GLY A 21 -9.41 3.39 -6.43
CA GLY A 21 -10.39 2.82 -5.47
C GLY A 21 -9.79 2.55 -4.09
N ALA A 22 -8.69 3.21 -3.74
CA ALA A 22 -7.90 2.92 -2.55
C ALA A 22 -8.55 3.39 -1.23
N SER A 23 -9.64 4.16 -1.29
CA SER A 23 -10.29 4.71 -0.09
C SER A 23 -10.92 3.65 0.83
N ARG A 24 -11.15 2.41 0.36
CA ARG A 24 -11.77 1.31 1.14
C ARG A 24 -11.53 -0.07 0.52
N GLY A 25 -11.94 -1.12 1.24
CA GLY A 25 -12.03 -2.49 0.71
C GLY A 25 -10.71 -3.01 0.16
N ILE A 26 -10.78 -3.72 -0.98
CA ILE A 26 -9.62 -4.38 -1.60
C ILE A 26 -8.55 -3.35 -2.00
N GLY A 27 -8.94 -2.21 -2.57
CA GLY A 27 -8.00 -1.17 -2.98
C GLY A 27 -7.18 -0.63 -1.80
N LYS A 28 -7.82 -0.45 -0.64
CA LYS A 28 -7.14 -0.07 0.62
C LYS A 28 -6.10 -1.13 1.01
N GLY A 29 -6.49 -2.41 1.00
CA GLY A 29 -5.61 -3.53 1.34
C GLY A 29 -4.40 -3.64 0.40
N ILE A 30 -4.61 -3.50 -0.90
CA ILE A 30 -3.54 -3.53 -1.91
C ILE A 30 -2.53 -2.40 -1.65
N ALA A 31 -3.01 -1.17 -1.48
CA ALA A 31 -2.13 -0.03 -1.22
C ALA A 31 -1.31 -0.21 0.06
N ALA A 32 -1.91 -0.75 1.13
CA ALA A 32 -1.19 -1.04 2.37
C ALA A 32 -0.10 -2.10 2.18
N VAL A 33 -0.38 -3.20 1.49
CA VAL A 33 0.60 -4.27 1.25
C VAL A 33 1.73 -3.80 0.34
N LEU A 34 1.43 -3.06 -0.73
CA LEU A 34 2.46 -2.50 -1.63
C LEU A 34 3.38 -1.53 -0.89
N SER A 35 2.83 -0.70 0.00
CA SER A 35 3.62 0.20 0.83
C SER A 35 4.52 -0.59 1.79
N LYS A 36 3.99 -1.62 2.45
CA LYS A 36 4.78 -2.55 3.30
C LYS A 36 5.90 -3.24 2.53
N ALA A 37 5.69 -3.50 1.24
CA ALA A 37 6.67 -4.10 0.35
C ALA A 37 7.73 -3.12 -0.18
N GLY A 38 7.73 -1.86 0.27
CA GLY A 38 8.74 -0.85 -0.08
C GLY A 38 8.45 -0.02 -1.33
N ALA A 39 7.24 -0.10 -1.89
CA ALA A 39 6.86 0.75 -3.02
C ALA A 39 6.56 2.18 -2.58
N THR A 40 6.86 3.15 -3.45
CA THR A 40 6.22 4.47 -3.40
C THR A 40 4.82 4.35 -4.00
N VAL A 41 3.79 4.48 -3.17
CA VAL A 41 2.39 4.30 -3.56
C VAL A 41 1.65 5.65 -3.61
N TYR A 42 1.09 5.95 -4.77
CA TYR A 42 0.08 6.99 -4.96
C TYR A 42 -1.31 6.35 -4.98
N ILE A 43 -2.26 7.00 -4.34
CA ILE A 43 -3.63 6.49 -4.19
C ILE A 43 -4.65 7.48 -4.73
N THR A 44 -5.76 6.97 -5.28
CA THR A 44 -6.89 7.81 -5.69
C THR A 44 -8.24 7.14 -5.41
N GLY A 45 -9.24 7.98 -5.19
CA GLY A 45 -10.63 7.61 -4.95
C GLY A 45 -11.53 8.84 -4.93
N ARG A 46 -12.84 8.63 -4.93
CA ARG A 46 -13.83 9.73 -4.95
C ARG A 46 -13.94 10.50 -3.64
N SER A 47 -13.41 9.95 -2.56
CA SER A 47 -13.49 10.54 -1.22
C SER A 47 -12.19 10.28 -0.48
N VAL A 48 -11.73 11.31 0.24
CA VAL A 48 -10.57 11.22 1.10
C VAL A 48 -11.02 10.65 2.45
N ASN A 49 -10.48 9.49 2.82
CA ASN A 49 -10.63 8.96 4.18
C ASN A 49 -9.35 9.29 4.96
N LYS A 50 -9.50 10.05 6.05
CA LYS A 50 -8.39 10.58 6.84
C LYS A 50 -7.62 9.47 7.58
N GLU A 51 -8.34 8.48 8.13
CA GLU A 51 -7.74 7.33 8.81
C GLU A 51 -6.78 6.54 7.91
N PHE A 52 -7.07 6.47 6.61
CA PHE A 52 -6.23 5.76 5.66
C PHE A 52 -4.97 6.56 5.28
N GLN A 53 -5.07 7.89 5.21
CA GLN A 53 -3.88 8.72 5.01
C GLN A 53 -2.91 8.57 6.18
N ASP A 54 -3.42 8.49 7.41
CA ASP A 54 -2.60 8.31 8.60
C ASP A 54 -1.93 6.92 8.61
N GLU A 55 -2.68 5.87 8.22
CA GLU A 55 -2.17 4.50 8.14
C GLU A 55 -1.08 4.34 7.07
N VAL A 56 -1.23 4.96 5.88
CA VAL A 56 -0.21 4.93 4.82
C VAL A 56 0.98 5.83 5.14
N SER A 57 0.76 6.99 5.77
CA SER A 57 1.84 7.93 6.11
C SER A 57 2.77 7.37 7.20
N ASN A 58 2.24 6.62 8.16
CA ASN A 58 3.05 5.94 9.17
C ASN A 58 3.95 4.83 8.60
N TYR A 59 3.72 4.40 7.34
CA TYR A 59 4.57 3.44 6.63
C TYR A 59 5.69 4.09 5.81
N TYR A 60 5.67 5.42 5.64
CA TYR A 60 6.75 6.19 5.01
C TYR A 60 7.81 6.68 6.02
N GLN A 61 7.68 6.34 7.31
CA GLN A 61 8.80 6.40 8.26
C GLN A 61 9.57 5.08 8.29
#